data_AF-A0AAV0NBI7-F1
#
_entry.id   AF-A0AAV0NBI7-F1
#
_cell.length_a   1.000
_cell.length_b   1.000
_cell.length_c   1.000
_cell.angle_alpha   90.00
_cell.angle_beta   90.00
_cell.angle_gamma   90.00
#
_symmetry.space_group_name_H-M   'P 1'
#
loop_
_entity.id
_entity.type
_entity.pdbx_description
1 polymer ?
#
loop_
_entity_poly.entity_id
_entity_poly.type
_entity_poly.pdbx_seq_one_letter_code
_entity_poly.pdbx_strand_id
1 'polypeptide(L)'
;MGSEGEMARKPRFLCLHGFRTSAAILKKQLTIKWPESVLQNLDLVFVDAPYPAEGKSEVEGIFDPPYYEWFQFNKEFTEYRNFEECLAYIEELMIQHAPIDGLLGFSQGAILSAGLPGLQSKVRFPSTFSKNGFHVLCAVGFVTKTVLSNDSSKTRD
;
A
#
# COMPACT_ATOMS: atom_id res chain seq x y z
N MET A 1 2.49 11.53 -41.85
CA MET A 1 3.21 10.59 -40.96
C MET A 1 2.64 10.80 -39.58
N GLY A 2 1.83 9.85 -39.10
CA GLY A 2 1.08 10.00 -37.86
C GLY A 2 2.02 10.10 -36.67
N SER A 3 1.78 11.07 -35.81
CA SER A 3 2.32 11.07 -34.45
C SER A 3 1.78 9.82 -33.75
N GLU A 4 2.63 8.80 -33.60
CA GLU A 4 2.41 7.75 -32.61
C GLU A 4 2.28 8.47 -31.27
N GLY A 5 1.05 8.66 -30.80
CA GLY A 5 0.81 9.22 -29.47
C GLY A 5 1.49 8.29 -28.49
N GLU A 6 2.45 8.82 -27.72
CA GLU A 6 3.03 8.11 -26.56
C GLU A 6 1.87 7.42 -25.83
N MET A 7 1.85 6.09 -25.82
CA MET A 7 0.91 5.36 -25.00
C MET A 7 1.17 5.79 -23.56
N ALA A 8 0.26 6.60 -23.00
CA ALA A 8 0.40 7.11 -21.65
C ALA A 8 0.64 5.93 -20.70
N ARG A 9 1.79 5.93 -20.03
CA ARG A 9 2.15 4.87 -19.08
C ARG A 9 1.10 4.80 -17.97
N LYS A 10 0.80 3.59 -17.50
CA LYS A 10 -0.10 3.39 -16.37
C LYS A 10 0.45 4.12 -15.14
N PRO A 11 -0.42 4.80 -14.35
CA PRO A 11 -0.01 5.32 -13.06
C PRO A 11 0.52 4.19 -12.16
N ARG A 12 1.71 4.41 -11.61
CA ARG A 12 2.42 3.43 -10.78
C ARG A 12 2.39 3.83 -9.32
N PHE A 13 1.85 2.96 -8.47
CA PHE A 13 1.68 3.22 -7.05
C PHE A 13 2.51 2.26 -6.20
N LEU A 14 3.18 2.79 -5.18
CA LEU A 14 3.72 1.97 -4.10
C LEU A 14 2.60 1.72 -3.07
N CYS A 15 2.31 0.46 -2.81
CA CYS A 15 1.16 0.02 -2.03
C CYS A 15 1.58 -0.36 -0.60
N LEU A 16 1.08 0.38 0.39
CA LEU A 16 1.40 0.25 1.81
C LEU A 16 0.24 -0.44 2.55
N HIS A 17 0.51 -1.64 3.09
CA HIS A 17 -0.48 -2.44 3.81
C HIS A 17 -0.83 -1.86 5.20
N GLY A 18 -1.88 -2.41 5.82
CA GLY A 18 -2.34 -1.99 7.14
C GLY A 18 -1.54 -2.57 8.30
N PHE A 19 -1.81 -2.08 9.50
CA PHE A 19 -1.18 -2.56 10.74
C PHE A 19 -1.32 -4.07 10.89
N ARG A 20 -0.20 -4.77 11.16
CA ARG A 20 -0.15 -6.23 11.34
C ARG A 20 -0.76 -7.00 10.17
N THR A 21 -0.48 -6.58 8.95
CA THR A 21 -0.83 -7.32 7.73
C THR A 21 0.41 -7.45 6.86
N SER A 22 0.25 -7.76 5.57
CA SER A 22 1.37 -7.89 4.63
C SER A 22 0.97 -7.39 3.24
N ALA A 23 1.96 -7.22 2.39
CA ALA A 23 1.82 -6.84 0.99
C ALA A 23 0.92 -7.83 0.23
N ALA A 24 1.09 -9.13 0.51
CA ALA A 24 0.28 -10.20 -0.07
C ALA A 24 -1.20 -10.10 0.34
N ILE A 25 -1.46 -9.76 1.61
CA ILE A 25 -2.82 -9.57 2.12
C ILE A 25 -3.46 -8.36 1.47
N LEU A 26 -2.76 -7.22 1.40
CA LEU A 26 -3.28 -6.03 0.72
C LEU A 26 -3.59 -6.33 -0.76
N LYS A 27 -2.68 -7.01 -1.47
CA LYS A 27 -2.91 -7.42 -2.86
C LYS A 27 -4.18 -8.23 -3.00
N LYS A 28 -4.36 -9.27 -2.17
CA LYS A 28 -5.55 -10.11 -2.19
C LYS A 28 -6.83 -9.33 -1.86
N GLN A 29 -6.77 -8.40 -0.92
CA GLN A 29 -7.91 -7.54 -0.58
C GLN A 29 -8.30 -6.62 -1.75
N LEU A 30 -7.32 -6.02 -2.45
CA LEU A 30 -7.60 -5.19 -3.62
C LEU A 30 -8.15 -6.01 -4.78
N THR A 31 -7.59 -7.18 -5.09
CA THR A 31 -8.07 -8.03 -6.19
C THR A 31 -9.50 -8.53 -5.98
N ILE A 32 -9.92 -8.74 -4.73
CA ILE A 32 -11.29 -9.15 -4.40
C ILE A 32 -12.27 -7.97 -4.51
N LYS A 33 -11.83 -6.75 -4.16
CA LYS A 33 -12.73 -5.61 -4.02
C LYS A 33 -12.83 -4.73 -5.26
N TRP A 34 -11.76 -4.62 -6.02
CA TRP A 34 -11.69 -3.69 -7.14
C TRP A 34 -12.00 -4.42 -8.46
N PRO A 35 -12.75 -3.77 -9.37
CA PRO A 35 -12.97 -4.34 -10.69
C PRO A 35 -11.65 -4.56 -11.43
N GLU A 36 -11.55 -5.66 -12.16
CA GLU A 36 -10.37 -5.98 -12.99
C GLU A 36 -10.05 -4.84 -13.99
N SER A 37 -11.07 -4.16 -14.51
CA SER A 37 -10.90 -3.00 -15.39
C SER A 37 -10.16 -1.84 -14.72
N VAL A 38 -10.26 -1.68 -13.40
CA VAL A 38 -9.48 -0.68 -12.65
C VAL A 38 -8.05 -1.17 -12.48
N LEU A 39 -7.87 -2.41 -12.03
CA LEU A 39 -6.56 -3.00 -11.76
C LEU A 39 -5.68 -3.04 -13.01
N GLN A 40 -6.25 -3.36 -14.18
CA GLN A 40 -5.54 -3.38 -15.45
C GLN A 40 -5.03 -2.00 -15.90
N ASN A 41 -5.59 -0.91 -15.37
CA ASN A 41 -5.17 0.45 -15.70
C ASN A 41 -4.13 1.01 -14.71
N LEU A 42 -3.73 0.24 -13.70
CA LEU A 42 -2.76 0.63 -12.68
C LEU A 42 -1.53 -0.28 -12.71
N ASP A 43 -0.38 0.27 -12.32
CA ASP A 43 0.81 -0.50 -11.96
C ASP A 43 0.98 -0.43 -10.44
N LEU A 44 0.91 -1.58 -9.76
CA LEU A 44 0.83 -1.65 -8.29
C LEU A 44 2.03 -2.43 -7.72
N VAL A 45 2.86 -1.73 -6.95
CA VAL A 45 4.05 -2.30 -6.29
C VAL A 45 3.71 -2.56 -4.82
N PHE A 46 3.46 -3.81 -4.47
CA PHE A 46 3.16 -4.22 -3.09
C PHE A 46 4.44 -4.52 -2.32
N VAL A 47 4.61 -3.87 -1.17
CA VAL A 47 5.80 -3.99 -0.32
C VAL A 47 5.41 -4.31 1.12
N ASP A 48 6.27 -5.10 1.79
CA ASP A 48 6.12 -5.39 3.21
C ASP A 48 6.79 -4.30 4.05
N ALA A 49 6.17 -4.00 5.18
CA ALA A 49 6.75 -3.13 6.19
C ALA A 49 8.00 -3.78 6.83
N PRO A 50 8.96 -2.98 7.32
CA PRO A 50 10.27 -3.50 7.72
C PRO A 50 10.25 -4.24 9.06
N TYR A 51 9.21 -4.07 9.88
CA TYR A 51 9.15 -4.66 11.21
C TYR A 51 8.15 -5.81 11.29
N PRO A 52 8.54 -6.99 11.81
CA PRO A 52 7.58 -8.04 12.16
C PRO A 52 6.54 -7.54 13.17
N ALA A 53 5.31 -8.05 13.07
CA ALA A 53 4.26 -7.75 14.03
C ALA A 53 4.61 -8.23 15.45
N GLU A 54 4.49 -7.35 16.44
CA GLU A 54 4.80 -7.66 17.85
C GLU A 54 3.58 -8.24 18.61
N GLY A 55 2.43 -8.36 17.96
CA GLY A 55 1.23 -8.88 18.60
C GLY A 55 0.18 -9.38 17.63
N LYS A 56 -1.01 -9.64 18.17
CA LYS A 56 -2.11 -10.26 17.43
C LYS A 56 -2.55 -9.40 16.25
N SER A 57 -2.75 -10.04 15.10
CA SER A 57 -3.38 -9.42 13.95
C SER A 57 -4.90 -9.63 13.93
N GLU A 58 -5.65 -8.62 13.48
CA GLU A 58 -7.10 -8.71 13.29
C GLU A 58 -7.49 -9.65 12.13
N VAL A 59 -6.52 -9.96 11.25
CA VAL A 59 -6.74 -10.87 10.12
C VAL A 59 -6.35 -12.33 10.42
N GLU A 60 -5.93 -12.63 11.65
CA GLU A 60 -5.66 -14.01 12.08
C GLU A 60 -6.88 -14.91 11.90
N GLY A 61 -6.64 -16.12 11.36
CA GLY A 61 -7.70 -17.08 11.04
C GLY A 61 -8.52 -16.71 9.80
N ILE A 62 -8.15 -15.65 9.09
CA ILE A 62 -8.65 -15.28 7.76
C ILE A 62 -7.50 -15.34 6.74
N PHE A 63 -6.35 -14.78 7.09
CA PHE A 63 -5.13 -14.79 6.30
C PHE A 63 -3.99 -15.35 7.14
N ASP A 64 -3.09 -16.12 6.54
CA ASP A 64 -1.94 -16.68 7.23
C ASP A 64 -0.81 -15.65 7.40
N PRO A 65 0.04 -15.78 8.44
CA PRO A 65 1.26 -14.97 8.60
C PRO A 65 2.27 -15.21 7.45
N PRO A 66 3.30 -14.36 7.29
CA PRO A 66 3.79 -13.32 8.22
C PRO A 66 2.97 -12.03 8.20
N TYR A 67 3.04 -11.29 9.31
CA TYR A 67 2.46 -9.97 9.48
C TYR A 67 3.53 -8.97 9.87
N TYR A 68 3.37 -7.73 9.43
CA TYR A 68 4.33 -6.65 9.61
C TYR A 68 3.66 -5.36 10.06
N GLU A 69 4.48 -4.46 10.62
CA GLU A 69 4.11 -3.14 11.10
C GLU A 69 5.06 -2.11 10.50
N TRP A 70 4.52 -0.98 10.06
CA TRP A 70 5.33 0.13 9.54
C TRP A 70 6.07 0.85 10.66
N PHE A 71 5.36 1.10 11.75
CA PHE A 71 5.88 1.65 12.99
C PHE A 71 5.04 1.11 14.14
N GLN A 72 5.63 1.02 15.33
CA GLN A 72 4.95 0.57 16.54
C GLN A 72 4.46 1.77 17.34
N PHE A 73 3.37 1.59 18.09
CA PHE A 73 2.88 2.57 19.04
C PHE A 73 2.46 1.88 20.35
N ASN A 74 2.53 2.58 21.47
CA ASN A 74 1.98 2.08 22.73
C ASN A 74 0.44 2.10 22.71
N LYS A 75 -0.21 1.38 23.63
CA LYS A 75 -1.68 1.25 23.65
C LYS A 75 -2.39 2.59 23.82
N GLU A 76 -1.71 3.54 24.44
CA GLU A 76 -2.19 4.88 24.72
C GLU A 76 -1.95 5.85 23.54
N PHE A 77 -1.28 5.41 22.46
CA PHE A 77 -0.92 6.22 21.27
C PHE A 77 -0.12 7.49 21.60
N THR A 78 0.59 7.49 22.73
CA THR A 78 1.42 8.61 23.18
C THR A 78 2.88 8.47 22.75
N GLU A 79 3.32 7.26 22.42
CA GLU A 79 4.69 6.96 22.00
C GLU A 79 4.69 6.20 20.69
N TYR A 80 5.50 6.69 19.74
CA TYR A 80 5.74 6.05 18.45
C TYR A 80 7.20 5.58 18.41
N ARG A 81 7.41 4.31 18.05
CA ARG A 81 8.75 3.74 17.82
C ARG A 81 8.94 3.52 16.32
N ASN A 82 10.16 3.73 15.85
CA ASN A 82 10.60 3.46 14.48
C ASN A 82 9.89 4.26 13.37
N PHE A 83 9.21 5.36 13.72
CA PHE A 83 8.42 6.14 12.77
C PHE A 83 9.28 6.87 11.73
N GLU A 84 10.38 7.49 12.14
CA GLU A 84 11.27 8.21 11.22
C GLU A 84 12.02 7.24 10.29
N GLU A 85 12.50 6.12 10.83
CA GLU A 85 13.15 5.05 10.08
C GLU A 85 12.18 4.42 9.06
N CYS A 86 10.91 4.27 9.43
CA CYS A 86 9.87 3.84 8.51
C CYS A 86 9.69 4.80 7.33
N LEU A 87 9.69 6.12 7.57
CA LEU A 87 9.54 7.10 6.49
C LEU A 87 10.73 7.02 5.53
N ALA A 88 11.96 6.98 6.07
CA ALA A 88 13.17 6.82 5.27
C ALA A 88 13.17 5.51 4.45
N TYR A 89 12.68 4.42 5.03
CA TYR A 89 12.54 3.14 4.33
C TYR A 89 11.54 3.22 3.16
N ILE A 90 10.39 3.89 3.35
CA ILE A 90 9.41 4.09 2.26
C ILE A 90 10.01 4.94 1.14
N GLU A 91 10.77 5.98 1.48
CA GLU A 91 11.46 6.79 0.48
C GLU A 91 12.49 5.99 -0.31
N GLU A 92 13.26 5.13 0.34
CA GLU A 92 14.18 4.21 -0.33
C GLU A 92 13.42 3.27 -1.29
N LEU A 93 12.29 2.69 -0.86
CA LEU A 93 11.45 1.86 -1.72
C LEU A 93 10.92 2.64 -2.93
N MET A 94 10.54 3.91 -2.75
CA MET A 94 10.12 4.76 -3.85
C MET A 94 11.24 5.02 -4.86
N ILE A 95 12.49 5.13 -4.39
CA ILE A 95 13.68 5.25 -5.25
C ILE A 95 13.96 3.94 -5.98
N GLN A 96 13.97 2.83 -5.25
CA GLN A 96 14.25 1.49 -5.79
C GLN A 96 13.22 1.06 -6.84
N HIS A 97 11.97 1.45 -6.67
CA HIS A 97 10.87 1.10 -7.58
C HIS A 97 10.46 2.21 -8.54
N ALA A 98 11.27 3.26 -8.66
CA ALA A 98 11.01 4.40 -9.53
C ALA A 98 10.79 3.97 -11.00
N PRO A 99 9.93 4.67 -11.76
CA PRO A 99 9.16 5.85 -11.34
C PRO A 99 7.90 5.49 -10.53
N ILE A 100 7.66 6.16 -9.41
CA ILE A 100 6.42 6.06 -8.63
C ILE A 100 5.63 7.35 -8.78
N ASP A 101 4.35 7.25 -9.14
CA ASP A 101 3.41 8.38 -9.29
C ASP A 101 2.66 8.72 -8.01
N GLY A 102 2.64 7.80 -7.05
CA GLY A 102 1.85 7.97 -5.85
C GLY A 102 1.94 6.82 -4.88
N LEU A 103 1.26 6.99 -3.75
CA LEU A 103 1.12 5.98 -2.72
C LEU A 103 -0.32 5.51 -2.64
N LEU A 104 -0.50 4.20 -2.54
CA LEU A 104 -1.78 3.59 -2.19
C LEU A 104 -1.65 3.02 -0.79
N GLY A 105 -2.34 3.59 0.18
CA GLY A 105 -2.27 3.16 1.58
C GLY A 105 -3.57 2.56 2.10
N PHE A 106 -3.47 1.58 2.99
CA PHE A 106 -4.59 1.05 3.77
C PHE A 106 -4.34 1.19 5.28
N SER A 107 -5.32 1.68 6.04
CA SER A 107 -5.23 1.83 7.51
C SER A 107 -3.92 2.53 7.95
N GLN A 108 -2.99 1.85 8.62
CA GLN A 108 -1.66 2.41 8.94
C GLN A 108 -0.89 2.88 7.70
N GLY A 109 -0.92 2.13 6.61
CA GLY A 109 -0.36 2.55 5.33
C GLY A 109 -1.02 3.81 4.77
N ALA A 110 -2.32 4.03 5.03
CA ALA A 110 -3.02 5.26 4.61
C ALA A 110 -2.56 6.49 5.40
N ILE A 111 -2.28 6.32 6.69
CA ILE A 111 -1.70 7.39 7.54
C ILE A 111 -0.35 7.82 6.97
N LEU A 112 0.50 6.87 6.59
CA LEU A 112 1.82 7.14 6.00
C LEU A 112 1.69 7.79 4.63
N SER A 113 0.82 7.26 3.76
CA SER A 113 0.57 7.83 2.43
C SER A 113 0.06 9.27 2.48
N ALA A 114 -0.76 9.61 3.48
CA ALA A 114 -1.27 10.97 3.66
C ALA A 114 -0.22 11.91 4.29
N GLY A 115 0.62 11.41 5.19
CA GLY A 115 1.64 12.21 5.87
C GLY A 115 2.88 12.53 5.01
N LEU A 116 3.32 11.59 4.17
CA LEU A 116 4.56 11.70 3.40
C LEU A 116 4.62 12.95 2.49
N PRO A 117 3.57 13.32 1.74
CA PRO A 117 3.56 14.56 0.97
C PRO A 117 3.68 15.82 1.84
N GLY A 118 3.06 15.83 3.02
CA GLY A 118 3.15 16.97 3.95
C GLY A 118 4.54 17.11 4.61
N LEU A 119 5.26 16.00 4.74
CA LEU A 119 6.62 15.95 5.30
C LEU A 119 7.71 16.34 4.28
N GLN A 120 7.34 16.63 3.03
CA GLN A 120 8.23 17.08 1.94
C GLN A 120 9.03 18.36 2.24
N SER A 121 8.62 19.17 3.22
CA SER A 121 9.42 20.33 3.66
C SER A 121 10.70 19.96 4.41
N LYS A 122 10.84 18.70 4.86
CA LYS A 122 11.96 18.23 5.66
C LYS A 122 12.80 17.12 5.01
N VAL A 123 12.30 16.46 3.96
CA VAL A 123 12.97 15.32 3.35
C VAL A 123 13.15 15.47 1.84
N ARG A 124 14.37 15.18 1.38
CA ARG A 124 14.88 15.53 0.05
C ARG A 124 14.51 14.45 -0.96
N PHE A 125 13.34 14.57 -1.57
CA PHE A 125 12.94 13.67 -2.64
C PHE A 125 13.91 13.77 -3.85
N PRO A 126 14.27 12.65 -4.49
CA PRO A 126 14.95 12.67 -5.78
C PRO A 126 14.03 13.28 -6.84
N SER A 127 14.63 14.01 -7.77
CA SER A 127 13.99 14.80 -8.83
C SER A 127 13.23 13.99 -9.90
N THR A 128 12.74 12.80 -9.58
CA THR A 128 12.16 11.85 -10.53
C THR A 128 10.63 11.77 -10.44
N PHE A 129 9.98 12.84 -9.99
CA PHE A 129 8.52 12.90 -10.02
C PHE A 129 7.99 12.98 -11.45
N SER A 130 6.91 12.25 -11.69
CA SER A 130 6.10 12.41 -12.88
C SER A 130 5.64 13.86 -13.00
N LYS A 131 5.70 14.43 -14.21
CA LYS A 131 5.24 15.80 -14.51
C LYS A 131 3.74 16.02 -14.18
N ASN A 132 3.00 14.96 -13.86
CA ASN A 132 1.56 14.94 -13.64
C ASN A 132 1.13 15.07 -12.16
N GLY A 133 2.06 15.29 -11.23
CA GLY A 133 1.76 15.43 -9.79
C GLY A 133 1.86 14.10 -9.02
N PHE A 134 1.84 14.19 -7.69
CA PHE A 134 1.90 13.04 -6.77
C PHE A 134 0.50 12.68 -6.26
N HIS A 135 0.11 11.41 -6.38
CA HIS A 135 -1.23 10.95 -6.01
C HIS A 135 -1.23 10.15 -4.70
N VAL A 136 -2.19 10.42 -3.82
CA VAL A 136 -2.43 9.62 -2.61
C VAL A 136 -3.79 8.95 -2.73
N LEU A 137 -3.80 7.62 -2.65
CA LEU A 137 -5.01 6.81 -2.69
C LEU A 137 -5.17 6.06 -1.36
N CYS A 138 -6.21 6.40 -0.60
CA CYS A 138 -6.53 5.74 0.65
C CYS A 138 -7.61 4.68 0.38
N ALA A 139 -7.24 3.40 0.48
CA ALA A 139 -8.21 2.31 0.43
C ALA A 139 -8.91 2.18 1.80
N VAL A 140 -10.24 2.09 1.79
CA VAL A 140 -11.04 1.88 3.01
C VAL A 140 -11.85 0.58 2.92
N GLY A 141 -11.89 -0.15 4.04
CA GLY A 141 -12.70 -1.35 4.24
C GLY A 141 -11.89 -2.66 4.31
N PHE A 142 -12.25 -3.54 5.23
CA PHE A 142 -11.66 -4.88 5.41
C PHE A 142 -12.41 -5.94 4.60
N VAL A 143 -11.75 -7.06 4.26
CA VAL A 143 -12.44 -8.28 3.79
C VAL A 143 -12.84 -9.07 5.02
N THR A 144 -14.15 -9.30 5.20
CA THR A 144 -14.68 -10.14 6.29
C THR A 144 -14.75 -11.60 5.84
N LYS A 145 -14.75 -12.54 6.80
CA LYS A 145 -14.85 -14.00 6.53
C LYS A 145 -15.97 -14.37 5.55
N THR A 146 -17.12 -13.70 5.67
CA THR A 146 -18.30 -13.93 4.82
C THR A 146 -18.02 -13.70 3.33
N VAL A 147 -17.15 -12.75 2.99
CA VAL A 147 -16.82 -12.41 1.60
C VAL A 147 -15.90 -13.46 0.96
N LEU A 148 -14.99 -14.06 1.73
CA LEU A 148 -14.09 -15.11 1.22
C LEU A 148 -14.80 -16.44 1.00
N SER A 149 -15.77 -16.80 1.86
CA SER A 149 -16.54 -18.03 1.71
C SER A 149 -17.43 -18.04 0.46
N ASN A 150 -17.88 -16.86 0.00
CA ASN A 150 -18.73 -16.71 -1.18
C ASN A 150 -18.00 -16.83 -2.52
N ASP A 151 -16.67 -16.80 -2.52
CA ASP A 151 -15.87 -16.94 -3.75
C ASP A 151 -15.53 -18.42 -4.03
N SER A 152 -15.41 -19.22 -2.97
CA SER A 152 -15.23 -20.68 -3.07
C SER A 152 -16.47 -21.47 -3.54
N SER A 153 -17.63 -20.83 -3.69
CA SER A 153 -18.87 -21.47 -4.16
C SER A 153 -19.18 -21.25 -5.65
N LYS A 154 -18.31 -20.56 -6.41
CA LYS A 154 -18.50 -20.31 -7.85
C LYS A 154 -17.69 -21.19 -8.80
N THR A 155 -17.02 -22.22 -8.30
CA THR A 155 -16.43 -23.28 -9.14
C THR A 155 -17.03 -24.62 -8.77
N ARG A 156 -18.27 -24.84 -9.19
CA ARG A 156 -18.89 -26.15 -9.46
C ARG A 156 -20.17 -25.90 -10.26
N ASP A 157 -20.15 -26.48 -11.46
CA ASP A 157 -21.20 -26.66 -12.46
C ASP A 157 -21.52 -25.48 -13.40
#